data_AF-A0A967I1T0-F1
#
_entry.id   AF-A0A967I1T0-F1
#
_cell.length_a   1.000
_cell.length_b   1.000
_cell.length_c   1.000
_cell.angle_alpha   90.00
_cell.angle_beta   90.00
_cell.angle_gamma   90.00
#
_symmetry.space_group_name_H-M   'P 1'
#
loop_
_entity.id
_entity.type
_entity.pdbx_description
1 polymer ?
#
loop_
_entity_poly.entity_id
_entity_poly.type
_entity_poly.pdbx_seq_one_letter_code
_entity_poly.pdbx_strand_id
1 'polypeptide(L)'
;MNEGILKPLSAAVLRLFRPLVRVLLRNGVSYRTFADFAKWVYVDVATKEFGIEGRKQSISRVSVITGLSRKEVKRVRELPRPDDSASVERYNRAARVIAAWRRESTFQDAEGNPAPLPLEGPGATFSELVKRFSGDVPVRAILDELIRVGAVERLEDGRVSLIVRAYIPETSEADKLHILGTDVGFLISTIDHNLQDDPIGPLFQRKVAYDNLPDEVLPEFRGLSAKRAQALL
;
A
#
# COMPACT_ATOMS: atom_id res chain seq x y z
N MET A 1 6.84 -34.04 6.15
CA MET A 1 5.91 -33.19 5.38
C MET A 1 5.07 -34.12 4.53
N ASN A 2 3.74 -34.03 4.58
CA ASN A 2 2.85 -35.02 3.95
C ASN A 2 2.91 -34.88 2.42
N GLU A 3 3.35 -35.91 1.69
CA GLU A 3 3.52 -35.86 0.22
C GLU A 3 2.22 -35.49 -0.52
N GLY A 4 1.06 -35.78 0.08
CA GLY A 4 -0.25 -35.42 -0.45
C GLY A 4 -0.52 -33.91 -0.53
N ILE A 5 0.12 -33.08 0.31
CA ILE A 5 -0.07 -31.62 0.33
C ILE A 5 0.98 -30.91 -0.53
N LEU A 6 2.18 -31.49 -0.64
CA LEU A 6 3.30 -30.89 -1.38
C LEU A 6 2.98 -30.66 -2.86
N LYS A 7 2.33 -31.62 -3.53
CA LYS A 7 1.98 -31.49 -4.96
C LYS A 7 0.94 -30.39 -5.21
N PRO A 8 -0.23 -30.36 -4.52
CA PRO A 8 -1.19 -29.25 -4.63
C PRO A 8 -0.60 -27.89 -4.29
N LEU A 9 0.20 -27.80 -3.21
CA LEU A 9 0.87 -26.56 -2.81
C LEU A 9 1.82 -26.07 -3.90
N SER A 10 2.65 -26.96 -4.45
CA SER A 10 3.56 -26.63 -5.54
C SER A 10 2.81 -26.11 -6.77
N ALA A 11 1.69 -26.75 -7.14
CA ALA A 11 0.87 -26.31 -8.25
C ALA A 11 0.22 -24.92 -8.00
N ALA A 12 -0.26 -24.67 -6.79
CA ALA A 12 -0.82 -23.37 -6.39
C ALA A 12 0.24 -22.25 -6.44
N VAL A 13 1.43 -22.50 -5.86
CA VAL A 13 2.55 -21.55 -5.87
C VAL A 13 2.98 -21.22 -7.30
N LEU A 14 3.08 -22.22 -8.18
CA LEU A 14 3.44 -21.99 -9.59
C LEU A 14 2.39 -21.15 -10.34
N ARG A 15 1.09 -21.29 -10.01
CA ARG A 15 0.01 -20.46 -10.57
C ARG A 15 0.13 -19.00 -10.11
N LEU A 16 0.58 -18.74 -8.88
CA LEU A 16 0.83 -17.39 -8.36
C LEU A 16 2.12 -16.78 -8.92
N PHE A 17 3.19 -17.58 -9.02
CA PHE A 17 4.49 -17.13 -9.52
C PHE A 17 4.43 -16.72 -10.98
N ARG A 18 3.66 -17.42 -11.82
CA ARG A 18 3.60 -17.14 -13.26
C ARG A 18 3.21 -15.68 -13.58
N PRO A 19 2.09 -15.11 -13.07
CA PRO A 19 1.76 -13.70 -13.29
C PRO A 19 2.75 -12.75 -12.60
N LEU A 20 3.22 -13.08 -11.39
CA LEU A 20 4.19 -12.24 -10.68
C LEU A 20 5.51 -12.10 -11.44
N VAL A 21 6.12 -13.22 -11.84
CA VAL A 21 7.37 -13.25 -12.63
C VAL A 21 7.20 -12.51 -13.95
N ARG A 22 6.02 -12.56 -14.57
CA ARG A 22 5.74 -11.78 -15.77
C ARG A 22 5.82 -10.26 -15.51
N VAL A 23 5.28 -9.78 -14.39
CA VAL A 23 5.39 -8.36 -14.00
C VAL A 23 6.85 -7.99 -13.74
N LEU A 24 7.58 -8.83 -13.00
CA LEU A 24 8.99 -8.63 -12.69
C LEU A 24 9.86 -8.53 -13.96
N LEU A 25 9.70 -9.47 -14.90
CA LEU A 25 10.44 -9.45 -16.16
C LEU A 25 10.12 -8.24 -17.03
N ARG A 26 8.85 -7.80 -17.07
CA ARG A 26 8.46 -6.57 -17.79
C ARG A 26 9.14 -5.31 -17.21
N ASN A 27 9.45 -5.33 -15.91
CA ASN A 27 10.10 -4.24 -15.19
C ASN A 27 11.63 -4.43 -15.07
N GLY A 28 12.23 -5.33 -15.87
CA GLY A 28 13.67 -5.55 -15.87
C GLY A 28 14.25 -6.23 -14.63
N VAL A 29 13.39 -6.80 -13.77
CA VAL A 29 13.84 -7.50 -12.56
C VAL A 29 14.41 -8.87 -12.94
N SER A 30 15.69 -9.07 -12.66
CA SER A 30 16.38 -10.34 -12.92
C SER A 30 15.95 -11.45 -11.95
N TYR A 31 16.16 -12.71 -12.33
CA TYR A 31 15.98 -13.86 -11.41
C TYR A 31 16.80 -13.70 -10.13
N ARG A 32 18.03 -13.17 -10.22
CA ARG A 32 18.90 -12.96 -9.05
C ARG A 32 18.26 -11.98 -8.07
N THR A 33 17.73 -10.88 -8.58
CA THR A 33 17.03 -9.86 -7.79
C THR A 33 15.77 -10.43 -7.14
N PHE A 34 14.96 -11.19 -7.90
CA PHE A 34 13.80 -11.89 -7.34
C PHE A 34 14.19 -12.90 -6.24
N ALA A 35 15.24 -13.68 -6.46
CA ALA A 35 15.74 -14.64 -5.48
C ALA A 35 16.23 -13.94 -4.20
N ASP A 36 16.84 -12.76 -4.31
CA ASP A 36 17.21 -11.95 -3.15
C ASP A 36 15.98 -11.42 -2.40
N PHE A 37 14.91 -10.99 -3.09
CA PHE A 37 13.63 -10.63 -2.45
C PHE A 37 13.01 -11.81 -1.71
N ALA A 38 12.96 -12.98 -2.36
CA ALA A 38 12.43 -14.20 -1.75
C ALA A 38 13.24 -14.58 -0.50
N LYS A 39 14.57 -14.58 -0.58
CA LYS A 39 15.44 -14.82 0.60
C LYS A 39 15.17 -13.84 1.72
N TRP A 40 15.00 -12.55 1.39
CA TRP A 40 14.69 -11.52 2.38
C TRP A 40 13.40 -11.83 3.12
N VAL A 41 12.31 -12.09 2.39
CA VAL A 41 11.00 -12.41 2.98
C VAL A 41 11.03 -13.72 3.79
N TYR A 42 11.70 -14.77 3.30
CA TYR A 42 11.85 -16.04 4.04
C TYR A 42 12.56 -15.84 5.38
N VAL A 43 13.63 -15.05 5.42
CA VAL A 43 14.36 -14.73 6.66
C VAL A 43 13.51 -13.88 7.59
N ASP A 44 12.79 -12.88 7.06
CA ASP A 44 11.94 -11.98 7.85
C ASP A 44 10.80 -12.75 8.54
N VAL A 45 10.03 -13.53 7.77
CA VAL A 45 8.92 -14.37 8.26
C VAL A 45 9.42 -15.40 9.27
N ALA A 46 10.49 -16.14 8.95
CA ALA A 46 11.05 -17.13 9.88
C ALA A 46 11.57 -16.50 11.19
N THR A 47 12.02 -15.25 11.14
CA THR A 47 12.51 -14.53 12.32
C THR A 47 11.36 -14.02 13.19
N LYS A 48 10.28 -13.53 12.58
CA LYS A 48 9.16 -12.85 13.26
C LYS A 48 8.03 -13.79 13.69
N GLU A 49 7.67 -14.74 12.84
CA GLU A 49 6.43 -15.51 12.98
C GLU A 49 6.69 -16.95 13.45
N PHE A 50 7.87 -17.51 13.17
CA PHE A 50 8.26 -18.86 13.61
C PHE A 50 9.14 -18.84 14.87
N GLY A 51 8.96 -17.78 15.67
CA GLY A 51 9.59 -17.56 16.97
C GLY A 51 9.24 -18.62 18.01
N ILE A 52 10.05 -18.72 19.07
CA ILE A 52 9.64 -19.37 20.31
C ILE A 52 9.34 -18.24 21.27
N GLU A 53 8.18 -18.29 21.92
CA GLU A 53 7.73 -17.26 22.84
C GLU A 53 8.80 -16.97 23.92
N GLY A 54 9.10 -15.69 24.14
CA GLY A 54 10.13 -15.25 25.08
C GLY A 54 11.59 -15.41 24.62
N ARG A 55 11.88 -15.86 23.39
CA ARG A 55 13.26 -16.00 22.89
C ARG A 55 13.48 -15.36 21.52
N LYS A 56 14.50 -14.49 21.42
CA LYS A 56 15.00 -14.01 20.12
C LYS A 56 15.46 -15.20 19.27
N GLN A 57 15.01 -15.27 18.02
CA GLN A 57 15.45 -16.30 17.07
C GLN A 57 16.94 -16.14 16.74
N SER A 58 17.70 -17.23 16.86
CA SER A 58 19.11 -17.26 16.50
C SER A 58 19.29 -17.45 15.00
N ILE A 59 20.42 -16.98 14.45
CA ILE A 59 20.77 -17.18 13.02
C ILE A 59 20.76 -18.67 12.66
N SER A 60 21.26 -19.53 13.56
CA SER A 60 21.27 -20.98 13.35
C SER A 60 19.85 -21.53 13.19
N ARG A 61 18.90 -21.11 14.01
CA ARG A 61 17.52 -21.60 13.92
C ARG A 61 16.81 -21.11 12.66
N VAL A 62 16.97 -19.83 12.32
CA VAL A 62 16.44 -19.28 11.06
C VAL A 62 17.01 -20.02 9.85
N SER A 63 18.29 -20.40 9.89
CA SER A 63 18.92 -21.22 8.84
C SER A 63 18.26 -22.61 8.73
N VAL A 64 17.94 -23.25 9.85
CA VAL A 64 17.24 -24.56 9.85
C VAL A 64 15.83 -24.44 9.26
N ILE A 65 15.07 -23.40 9.64
CA ILE A 65 13.68 -23.20 9.17
C ILE A 65 13.64 -22.88 7.68
N THR A 66 14.52 -21.98 7.23
CA THR A 66 14.51 -21.47 5.84
C THR A 66 15.29 -22.34 4.86
N GLY A 67 16.17 -23.22 5.34
CA GLY A 67 17.12 -23.96 4.51
C GLY A 67 18.28 -23.08 3.97
N LEU A 68 18.34 -21.80 4.34
CA LEU A 68 19.43 -20.90 3.94
C LEU A 68 20.68 -21.11 4.80
N SER A 69 21.85 -20.82 4.23
CA SER A 69 23.09 -20.85 5.01
C SER A 69 23.11 -19.76 6.09
N ARG A 70 23.81 -20.01 7.21
CA ARG A 70 24.02 -18.99 8.27
C ARG A 70 24.62 -17.69 7.72
N LYS A 71 25.50 -17.78 6.72
CA LYS A 71 26.12 -16.63 6.04
C LYS A 71 25.06 -15.83 5.26
N GLU A 72 24.16 -16.50 4.55
CA GLU A 72 23.07 -15.84 3.83
C GLU A 72 22.05 -15.20 4.78
N VAL A 73 21.65 -15.90 5.84
CA VAL A 73 20.75 -15.35 6.86
C VAL A 73 21.35 -14.09 7.49
N LYS A 74 22.65 -14.11 7.85
CA LYS A 74 23.34 -12.94 8.38
C LYS A 74 23.34 -11.78 7.37
N ARG A 75 23.75 -12.05 6.13
CA ARG A 75 23.77 -11.05 5.04
C ARG A 75 22.41 -10.39 4.87
N VAL A 76 21.35 -11.19 4.82
CA VAL A 76 19.98 -10.71 4.61
C VAL A 76 19.49 -9.84 5.76
N ARG A 77 19.78 -10.20 7.02
CA ARG A 77 19.41 -9.39 8.19
C ARG A 77 20.10 -8.02 8.26
N GLU A 78 21.23 -7.87 7.58
CA GLU A 78 21.99 -6.63 7.50
C GLU A 78 21.54 -5.73 6.33
N LEU A 79 20.74 -6.26 5.40
CA LEU A 79 20.19 -5.47 4.29
C LEU A 79 19.05 -4.56 4.79
N PRO A 80 19.00 -3.30 4.33
CA PRO A 80 17.86 -2.44 4.59
C PRO A 80 16.58 -3.06 4.00
N ARG A 81 15.45 -2.86 4.69
CA ARG A 81 14.15 -3.28 4.18
C ARG A 81 13.87 -2.53 2.87
N PRO A 82 13.49 -3.22 1.78
CA PRO A 82 12.91 -2.54 0.63
C PRO A 82 11.61 -1.87 1.09
N ASP A 83 11.58 -0.54 1.14
CA ASP A 83 10.49 0.24 1.72
C ASP A 83 10.01 1.31 0.74
N ASP A 84 8.72 1.26 0.39
CA ASP A 84 8.00 2.24 -0.42
C ASP A 84 7.06 3.13 0.41
N SER A 85 7.03 2.96 1.75
CA SER A 85 6.10 3.64 2.65
C SER A 85 6.11 5.17 2.51
N ALA A 86 7.28 5.77 2.27
CA ALA A 86 7.43 7.21 2.07
C ALA A 86 6.71 7.70 0.79
N SER A 87 6.69 6.90 -0.26
CA SER A 87 5.98 7.22 -1.51
C SER A 87 4.47 7.09 -1.33
N VAL A 88 4.02 6.07 -0.62
CA VAL A 88 2.61 5.80 -0.29
C VAL A 88 2.03 6.90 0.59
N GLU A 89 2.80 7.30 1.62
CA GLU A 89 2.37 8.35 2.52
C GLU A 89 2.27 9.71 1.80
N ARG A 90 3.21 9.99 0.90
CA ARG A 90 3.17 11.19 0.06
C ARG A 90 1.97 11.19 -0.91
N TYR A 91 1.67 10.05 -1.52
CA TYR A 91 0.48 9.88 -2.36
C TYR A 91 -0.82 10.12 -1.57
N ASN A 92 -0.96 9.50 -0.40
CA ASN A 92 -2.13 9.67 0.46
C ASN A 92 -2.29 11.14 0.90
N ARG A 93 -1.18 11.84 1.17
CA ARG A 93 -1.19 13.28 1.48
C ARG A 93 -1.65 14.13 0.28
N ALA A 94 -1.17 13.84 -0.92
CA ALA A 94 -1.58 14.51 -2.14
C ALA A 94 -3.08 14.27 -2.45
N ALA A 95 -3.57 13.05 -2.26
CA ALA A 95 -4.98 12.71 -2.42
C ALA A 95 -5.87 13.49 -1.44
N ARG A 96 -5.47 13.63 -0.17
CA ARG A 96 -6.18 14.46 0.83
C ARG A 96 -6.27 15.92 0.42
N VAL A 97 -5.18 16.48 -0.14
CA VAL A 97 -5.16 17.87 -0.65
C VAL A 97 -6.18 18.05 -1.78
N ILE A 98 -6.23 17.14 -2.75
CA ILE A 98 -7.23 17.18 -3.84
C ILE A 98 -8.65 17.04 -3.28
N ALA A 99 -8.88 16.09 -2.37
CA ALA A 99 -10.19 15.85 -1.79
C ALA A 99 -10.71 17.08 -1.02
N ALA A 100 -9.83 17.74 -0.26
CA ALA A 100 -10.15 18.98 0.43
C ALA A 100 -10.43 20.12 -0.54
N TRP A 101 -9.61 20.29 -1.60
CA TRP A 101 -9.86 21.32 -2.62
C TRP A 101 -11.25 21.19 -3.27
N ARG A 102 -11.74 19.95 -3.41
CA ARG A 102 -13.07 19.67 -3.97
C ARG A 102 -14.23 19.81 -2.99
N ARG A 103 -13.99 19.81 -1.68
CA ARG A 103 -15.05 19.74 -0.65
C ARG A 103 -15.17 21.00 0.19
N GLU A 104 -14.06 21.66 0.44
CA GLU A 104 -13.98 22.81 1.32
C GLU A 104 -14.40 24.07 0.58
N SER A 105 -15.51 24.69 1.01
CA SER A 105 -16.05 25.91 0.40
C SER A 105 -15.05 27.08 0.37
N THR A 106 -14.04 27.04 1.24
CA THR A 106 -12.94 28.02 1.25
C THR A 106 -12.08 27.98 -0.01
N PHE A 107 -12.00 26.82 -0.67
CA PHE A 107 -11.17 26.60 -1.87
C PHE A 107 -12.00 26.37 -3.13
N GLN A 108 -13.31 26.63 -3.07
CA GLN A 108 -14.23 26.52 -4.19
C GLN A 108 -14.55 27.90 -4.77
N ASP A 109 -14.95 27.92 -6.04
CA ASP A 109 -15.53 29.08 -6.71
C ASP A 109 -17.01 29.25 -6.35
N ALA A 110 -17.65 30.28 -6.92
CA ALA A 110 -19.06 30.59 -6.65
C ALA A 110 -20.02 29.48 -7.12
N GLU A 111 -19.56 28.65 -8.06
CA GLU A 111 -20.27 27.52 -8.64
C GLU A 111 -20.03 26.21 -7.87
N GLY A 112 -19.20 26.23 -6.83
CA GLY A 112 -18.87 25.07 -6.00
C GLY A 112 -17.79 24.16 -6.60
N ASN A 113 -17.10 24.58 -7.66
CA ASN A 113 -15.98 23.86 -8.25
C ASN A 113 -14.66 24.29 -7.60
N PRO A 114 -13.60 23.46 -7.65
CA PRO A 114 -12.28 23.83 -7.15
C PRO A 114 -11.75 25.11 -7.84
N ALA A 115 -11.56 26.18 -7.06
CA ALA A 115 -11.06 27.44 -7.60
C ALA A 115 -9.56 27.34 -7.92
N PRO A 116 -9.05 27.97 -8.99
CA PRO A 116 -7.61 28.17 -9.17
C PRO A 116 -7.03 29.01 -8.03
N LEU A 117 -6.05 28.46 -7.31
CA LEU A 117 -5.50 29.06 -6.09
C LEU A 117 -4.13 29.72 -6.36
N PRO A 118 -3.85 30.92 -5.83
CA PRO A 118 -2.48 31.42 -5.78
C PRO A 118 -1.60 30.47 -4.95
N LEU A 119 -0.31 30.38 -5.30
CA LEU A 119 0.62 29.49 -4.60
C LEU A 119 0.75 29.87 -3.11
N GLU A 120 0.92 31.15 -2.84
CA GLU A 120 1.12 31.75 -1.52
C GLU A 120 0.40 33.11 -1.45
N GLY A 121 0.17 33.60 -0.23
CA GLY A 121 -0.53 34.85 0.03
C GLY A 121 -1.56 34.74 1.17
N PRO A 122 -2.27 35.84 1.47
CA PRO A 122 -3.35 35.83 2.45
C PRO A 122 -4.58 35.09 1.90
N GLY A 123 -5.28 34.35 2.78
CA GLY A 123 -6.55 33.70 2.44
C GLY A 123 -6.42 32.34 1.76
N ALA A 124 -7.32 32.04 0.84
CA ALA A 124 -7.38 30.76 0.13
C ALA A 124 -6.21 30.63 -0.86
N THR A 125 -5.19 29.87 -0.47
CA THR A 125 -3.99 29.62 -1.28
C THR A 125 -3.68 28.12 -1.33
N PHE A 126 -2.92 27.70 -2.34
CA PHE A 126 -2.47 26.31 -2.44
C PHE A 126 -1.60 25.93 -1.23
N SER A 127 -0.74 26.85 -0.75
CA SER A 127 0.04 26.63 0.47
C SER A 127 -0.84 26.41 1.70
N GLU A 128 -1.92 27.16 1.85
CA GLU A 128 -2.85 27.00 2.97
C GLU A 128 -3.60 25.67 2.90
N LEU A 129 -4.05 25.29 1.71
CA LEU A 129 -4.66 23.97 1.46
C LEU A 129 -3.69 22.83 1.82
N VAL A 130 -2.44 22.91 1.37
CA VAL A 130 -1.44 21.88 1.66
C VAL A 130 -1.11 21.82 3.15
N LYS A 131 -0.92 22.96 3.83
CA LYS A 131 -0.67 23.00 5.27
C LYS A 131 -1.79 22.35 6.08
N ARG A 132 -3.05 22.59 5.70
CA ARG A 132 -4.20 22.02 6.40
C ARG A 132 -4.36 20.51 6.19
N PHE A 133 -4.06 19.99 4.99
CA PHE A 133 -4.49 18.63 4.60
C PHE A 133 -3.37 17.65 4.27
N SER A 134 -2.10 18.09 4.22
CA SER A 134 -0.94 17.23 3.93
C SER A 134 -0.03 16.95 5.14
N GLY A 135 -0.21 17.65 6.27
CA GLY A 135 0.67 17.56 7.44
C GLY A 135 1.97 18.35 7.26
N ASP A 136 3.07 17.85 7.83
CA ASP A 136 4.38 18.53 7.85
C ASP A 136 5.20 18.31 6.56
N VAL A 137 4.55 18.37 5.39
CA VAL A 137 5.24 18.27 4.09
C VAL A 137 5.47 19.65 3.50
N PRO A 138 6.66 19.92 2.95
CA PRO A 138 6.90 21.13 2.20
C PRO A 138 5.89 21.29 1.05
N VAL A 139 5.26 22.47 0.95
CA VAL A 139 4.25 22.77 -0.08
C VAL A 139 4.74 22.42 -1.49
N ARG A 140 6.00 22.74 -1.76
CA ARG A 140 6.66 22.45 -3.04
C ARG A 140 6.71 20.96 -3.35
N ALA A 141 6.95 20.10 -2.36
CA ALA A 141 7.00 18.65 -2.58
C ALA A 141 5.62 18.07 -2.94
N ILE A 142 4.53 18.61 -2.36
CA ILE A 142 3.16 18.22 -2.74
C ILE A 142 2.80 18.77 -4.12
N LEU A 143 3.18 20.01 -4.43
CA LEU A 143 2.95 20.61 -5.74
C LEU A 143 3.64 19.82 -6.86
N ASP A 144 4.93 19.52 -6.67
CA ASP A 144 5.72 18.75 -7.64
C ASP A 144 5.11 17.36 -7.86
N GLU A 145 4.63 16.72 -6.79
CA GLU A 145 3.94 15.43 -6.86
C GLU A 145 2.61 15.52 -7.62
N LEU A 146 1.78 16.52 -7.33
CA LEU A 146 0.50 16.71 -8.00
C LEU A 146 0.65 17.04 -9.50
N ILE A 147 1.70 17.78 -9.87
CA ILE A 147 2.06 18.02 -11.28
C ILE A 147 2.54 16.72 -11.92
N ARG A 148 3.41 15.96 -11.23
CA ARG A 148 3.95 14.68 -11.72
C ARG A 148 2.85 13.67 -12.06
N VAL A 149 1.79 13.60 -11.26
CA VAL A 149 0.64 12.71 -11.50
C VAL A 149 -0.45 13.33 -12.38
N GLY A 150 -0.22 14.52 -12.93
CA GLY A 150 -1.16 15.21 -13.83
C GLY A 150 -2.47 15.64 -13.15
N ALA A 151 -2.49 15.79 -11.83
CA ALA A 151 -3.67 16.19 -11.08
C ALA A 151 -3.84 17.71 -11.01
N VAL A 152 -2.74 18.47 -11.08
CA VAL A 152 -2.76 19.94 -11.11
C VAL A 152 -1.84 20.46 -12.20
N GLU A 153 -2.11 21.68 -12.63
CA GLU A 153 -1.23 22.46 -13.50
C GLU A 153 -0.95 23.83 -12.89
N ARG A 154 0.16 24.44 -13.32
CA ARG A 154 0.40 25.86 -13.09
C ARG A 154 -0.13 26.65 -14.28
N LEU A 155 -1.02 27.59 -14.02
CA LEU A 155 -1.51 28.54 -15.00
C LEU A 155 -0.44 29.56 -15.34
N GLU A 156 -0.60 30.25 -16.47
CA GLU A 156 0.31 31.30 -16.94
C GLU A 156 0.45 32.45 -15.94
N ASP A 157 -0.61 32.72 -15.16
CA ASP A 157 -0.63 33.75 -14.11
C ASP A 157 0.00 33.30 -12.77
N GLY A 158 0.54 32.08 -12.72
CA GLY A 158 1.21 31.53 -11.55
C GLY A 158 0.27 30.88 -10.52
N ARG A 159 -1.04 30.87 -10.75
CA ARG A 159 -1.98 30.09 -9.93
C ARG A 159 -1.87 28.60 -10.22
N VAL A 160 -2.21 27.79 -9.23
CA VAL A 160 -2.33 26.34 -9.35
C VAL A 160 -3.79 26.02 -9.61
N SER A 161 -4.07 25.31 -10.69
CA SER A 161 -5.41 24.86 -11.05
C SER A 161 -5.50 23.35 -10.90
N LEU A 162 -6.62 22.88 -10.33
CA LEU A 162 -6.93 21.46 -10.32
C LEU A 162 -7.41 21.07 -11.72
N ILE A 163 -6.77 20.07 -12.34
CA ILE A 163 -7.24 19.53 -13.60
C ILE A 163 -8.49 18.71 -13.31
N VAL A 164 -9.67 19.27 -13.59
CA VAL A 164 -10.97 18.62 -13.38
C VAL A 164 -11.19 17.55 -14.46
N ARG A 165 -10.40 16.50 -14.40
CA ARG A 165 -10.88 15.16 -14.71
C ARG A 165 -11.24 14.56 -13.35
N ALA A 166 -12.26 13.71 -13.28
CA ALA A 166 -12.39 12.85 -12.09
C ALA A 166 -10.97 12.37 -11.77
N TYR A 167 -10.49 12.57 -10.54
CA TYR A 167 -9.19 12.06 -10.11
C TYR A 167 -9.26 10.54 -10.22
N ILE A 168 -9.04 10.10 -11.45
CA ILE A 168 -8.85 8.76 -11.93
C ILE A 168 -7.36 8.86 -12.18
N PRO A 169 -6.53 8.38 -11.25
CA PRO A 169 -5.11 8.50 -11.43
C PRO A 169 -4.79 7.90 -12.80
N GLU A 170 -4.13 8.67 -13.67
CA GLU A 170 -3.11 8.04 -14.50
C GLU A 170 -2.08 7.51 -13.51
N THR A 171 -2.41 6.37 -12.90
CA THR A 171 -1.69 5.79 -11.77
C THR A 171 -0.26 5.70 -12.24
N SER A 172 0.65 6.38 -11.53
CA SER A 172 2.06 6.23 -11.86
C SER A 172 2.41 4.75 -11.75
N GLU A 173 3.38 4.28 -12.53
CA GLU A 173 3.72 2.85 -12.52
C GLU A 173 4.02 2.34 -11.09
N ALA A 174 4.61 3.21 -10.25
CA ALA A 174 4.79 2.98 -8.83
C ALA A 174 3.48 2.77 -8.06
N ASP A 175 2.44 3.56 -8.31
CA ASP A 175 1.13 3.41 -7.63
C ASP A 175 0.43 2.11 -8.05
N LYS A 176 0.54 1.73 -9.34
CA LYS A 176 0.01 0.45 -9.83
C LYS A 176 0.71 -0.72 -9.15
N LEU A 177 2.02 -0.64 -9.00
CA LEU A 177 2.83 -1.66 -8.32
C LEU A 177 2.54 -1.72 -6.83
N HIS A 178 2.28 -0.57 -6.19
CA HIS A 178 1.88 -0.52 -4.79
C HIS A 178 0.50 -1.16 -4.55
N ILE A 179 -0.49 -0.82 -5.38
CA ILE A 179 -1.82 -1.44 -5.33
C ILE A 179 -1.71 -2.95 -5.55
N LEU A 180 -0.92 -3.39 -6.55
CA LEU A 180 -0.64 -4.79 -6.78
C LEU A 180 -0.09 -5.48 -5.52
N GLY A 181 0.92 -4.91 -4.88
CA GLY A 181 1.53 -5.47 -3.68
C GLY A 181 0.56 -5.57 -2.51
N THR A 182 -0.18 -4.49 -2.24
CA THR A 182 -1.12 -4.40 -1.13
C THR A 182 -2.32 -5.34 -1.30
N ASP A 183 -2.96 -5.31 -2.46
CA ASP A 183 -4.18 -6.09 -2.70
C ASP A 183 -3.90 -7.59 -2.75
N VAL A 184 -2.84 -7.99 -3.45
CA VAL A 184 -2.44 -9.40 -3.52
C VAL A 184 -1.94 -9.88 -2.16
N GLY A 185 -1.24 -9.02 -1.41
CA GLY A 185 -0.83 -9.30 -0.03
C GLY A 185 -2.01 -9.62 0.87
N PHE A 186 -3.02 -8.75 0.93
CA PHE A 186 -4.22 -8.98 1.73
C PHE A 186 -5.00 -10.22 1.30
N LEU A 187 -5.15 -10.44 -0.01
CA LEU A 187 -5.79 -11.64 -0.54
C LEU A 187 -5.08 -12.92 -0.06
N ILE A 188 -3.74 -12.98 -0.17
CA ILE A 188 -2.99 -14.16 0.27
C ILE A 188 -3.10 -14.34 1.79
N SER A 189 -3.01 -13.26 2.58
CA SER A 189 -3.17 -13.34 4.05
C SER A 189 -4.56 -13.81 4.47
N THR A 190 -5.62 -13.38 3.79
CA THR A 190 -6.98 -13.86 4.05
C THR A 190 -7.13 -15.35 3.72
N ILE A 191 -6.56 -15.80 2.60
CA ILE A 191 -6.55 -17.23 2.26
C ILE A 191 -5.78 -18.02 3.33
N ASP A 192 -4.60 -17.55 3.74
CA ASP A 192 -3.79 -18.22 4.76
C ASP A 192 -4.55 -18.38 6.08
N HIS A 193 -5.16 -17.30 6.61
CA HIS A 193 -6.01 -17.35 7.80
C HIS A 193 -7.13 -18.40 7.64
N ASN A 194 -7.84 -18.37 6.51
CA ASN A 194 -8.97 -19.27 6.27
C ASN A 194 -8.57 -20.73 6.04
N LEU A 195 -7.29 -21.00 5.75
CA LEU A 195 -6.75 -22.36 5.66
C LEU A 195 -6.36 -22.91 7.03
N GLN A 196 -6.31 -22.07 8.08
CA GLN A 196 -6.05 -22.48 9.44
C GLN A 196 -7.36 -22.62 10.23
N ASP A 197 -7.40 -23.56 11.17
CA ASP A 197 -8.52 -23.68 12.13
C ASP A 197 -8.38 -22.58 13.20
N ASP A 198 -8.76 -21.36 12.84
CA ASP A 198 -8.73 -20.20 13.74
C ASP A 198 -10.07 -20.02 14.49
N PRO A 199 -10.06 -19.80 15.83
CA PRO A 199 -11.26 -19.60 16.63
C PRO A 199 -12.14 -18.39 16.22
N ILE A 200 -11.57 -17.41 15.53
CA ILE A 200 -12.28 -16.22 15.03
C ILE A 200 -13.18 -16.59 13.84
N GLY A 201 -12.96 -17.76 13.23
CA GLY A 201 -13.68 -18.24 12.05
C GLY A 201 -13.12 -17.67 10.75
N PRO A 202 -13.70 -18.06 9.60
CA PRO A 202 -13.21 -17.63 8.30
C PRO A 202 -13.45 -16.13 8.08
N LEU A 203 -12.42 -15.45 7.60
CA LEU A 203 -12.48 -14.07 7.14
C LEU A 203 -13.17 -13.99 5.77
N PHE A 204 -14.00 -12.97 5.59
CA PHE A 204 -14.66 -12.71 4.32
C PHE A 204 -13.75 -11.91 3.39
N GLN A 205 -13.63 -12.32 2.12
CA GLN A 205 -12.82 -11.59 1.15
C GLN A 205 -13.66 -10.61 0.31
N ARG A 206 -13.50 -9.31 0.58
CA ARG A 206 -14.06 -8.20 -0.21
C ARG A 206 -13.17 -6.97 -0.10
N LYS A 207 -13.02 -6.21 -1.18
CA LYS A 207 -12.35 -4.90 -1.14
C LYS A 207 -13.37 -3.78 -1.34
N VAL A 208 -13.36 -2.82 -0.42
CA VAL A 208 -13.98 -1.48 -0.56
C VAL A 208 -12.92 -0.50 -0.08
N ALA A 209 -12.54 0.47 -0.91
CA ALA A 209 -11.62 1.54 -0.52
C ALA A 209 -12.45 2.78 -0.17
N TYR A 210 -12.31 3.26 1.08
CA TYR A 210 -12.94 4.50 1.57
C TYR A 210 -11.96 5.14 2.56
N ASP A 211 -11.61 6.40 2.37
CA ASP A 211 -10.51 7.10 3.04
C ASP A 211 -10.96 8.06 4.16
N ASN A 212 -12.21 7.95 4.59
CA ASN A 212 -12.81 8.87 5.56
C ASN A 212 -13.72 8.14 6.57
N LEU A 213 -13.14 7.23 7.36
CA LEU A 213 -13.82 6.61 8.51
C LEU A 213 -13.15 7.07 9.82
N PRO A 214 -13.87 7.73 10.73
CA PRO A 214 -13.39 8.02 12.07
C PRO A 214 -13.02 6.73 12.85
N ASP A 215 -11.96 6.74 13.65
CA ASP A 215 -11.51 5.55 14.39
C ASP A 215 -12.59 5.02 15.36
N GLU A 216 -13.38 5.93 15.91
CA GLU A 216 -14.51 5.65 16.81
C GLU A 216 -15.61 4.79 16.18
N VAL A 217 -15.76 4.80 14.84
CA VAL A 217 -16.79 4.00 14.14
C VAL A 217 -16.28 2.65 13.63
N LEU A 218 -14.97 2.37 13.73
CA LEU A 218 -14.38 1.12 13.24
C LEU A 218 -14.98 -0.15 13.88
N PRO A 219 -15.24 -0.22 15.21
CA PRO A 219 -15.82 -1.41 15.82
C PRO A 219 -17.23 -1.73 15.30
N GLU A 220 -18.08 -0.71 15.20
CA GLU A 220 -19.45 -0.85 14.71
C GLU A 220 -19.48 -1.19 13.21
N PHE A 221 -18.65 -0.51 12.41
CA PHE A 221 -18.53 -0.78 10.98
C PHE A 221 -18.06 -2.21 10.70
N ARG A 222 -17.08 -2.72 11.46
CA ARG A 222 -16.64 -4.12 11.36
C ARG A 222 -17.78 -5.10 11.64
N GLY A 223 -18.57 -4.85 12.68
CA GLY A 223 -19.75 -5.67 13.01
C GLY A 223 -20.83 -5.64 11.92
N LEU A 224 -21.14 -4.45 11.40
CA LEU A 224 -22.10 -4.26 10.32
C LEU A 224 -21.65 -4.95 9.02
N SER A 225 -20.38 -4.76 8.65
CA SER A 225 -19.77 -5.33 7.44
C SER A 225 -19.80 -6.85 7.49
N ALA A 226 -19.40 -7.46 8.61
CA ALA A 226 -19.44 -8.91 8.81
C ALA A 226 -20.87 -9.46 8.67
N LYS A 227 -21.85 -8.84 9.33
CA LYS A 227 -23.27 -9.25 9.26
C LYS A 227 -23.85 -9.14 7.85
N ARG A 228 -23.55 -8.04 7.14
CA ARG A 228 -24.05 -7.80 5.77
C ARG A 228 -23.37 -8.70 4.74
N ALA A 229 -22.10 -9.04 4.94
CA ALA A 229 -21.40 -10.00 4.09
C ALA A 229 -21.98 -11.41 4.23
N GLN A 230 -22.32 -11.83 5.45
CA GLN A 230 -22.94 -13.13 5.72
C GLN A 230 -24.33 -13.28 5.09
N ALA A 231 -25.09 -12.19 4.99
CA ALA A 231 -26.44 -12.19 4.39
C ALA A 231 -26.45 -12.28 2.85
N LEU A 232 -25.27 -12.28 2.21
CA LEU A 232 -25.10 -12.39 0.75
C LEU A 232 -24.56 -13.76 0.32
N LEU A 233 -24.49 -14.71 1.26
CA LEU A 233 -24.22 -16.13 1.06
C LEU A 233 -25.55 -16.90 1.16
#